data_AF-A0A0K8T7U6-F1
#
_entry.id   AF-A0A0K8T7U6-F1
#
_cell.length_a   1.000
_cell.length_b   1.000
_cell.length_c   1.000
_cell.angle_alpha   90.00
_cell.angle_beta   90.00
_cell.angle_gamma   90.00
#
_symmetry.space_group_name_H-M   'P 1'
#
loop_
_entity.id
_entity.type
_entity.pdbx_description
1 polymer ?
#
loop_
_entity_poly.entity_id
_entity_poly.type
_entity_poly.pdbx_seq_one_letter_code
_entity_poly.pdbx_strand_id
1 'polypeptide(L)'
;FERILKMESWMENQRRMPLRFVWGVVPEDNGDYMDPFRRGKLVLDNSFDLASKDSQTWLLSFCINLKMQPFYQPTFGPLVANCFIEPFVAWMEQKCMDPIDHLTREPCCESAVFPYERNVFSLCLAKAAISLYNTPSNIIMPTIAGPKFLS
;
A
#
# COMPACT_ATOMS: atom_id res chain seq x y z
N PHE A 1 34.03 -6.66 -1.31
CA PHE A 1 33.10 -7.80 -1.49
C PHE A 1 31.63 -7.35 -1.43
N GLU A 2 31.16 -6.73 -0.33
CA GLU A 2 29.79 -6.20 -0.22
C GLU A 2 29.37 -5.21 -1.33
N ARG A 3 30.28 -4.34 -1.78
CA ARG A 3 30.03 -3.42 -2.91
C ARG A 3 29.77 -4.13 -4.24
N ILE A 4 30.35 -5.32 -4.45
CA ILE A 4 30.19 -6.10 -5.69
C ILE A 4 28.83 -6.80 -5.67
N LEU A 5 28.47 -7.43 -4.54
CA LEU A 5 27.13 -8.02 -4.32
C LEU A 5 26.02 -6.97 -4.45
N LYS A 6 26.26 -5.74 -3.96
CA LYS A 6 25.35 -4.62 -4.15
C LYS A 6 25.27 -4.22 -5.62
N MET A 7 26.39 -4.15 -6.37
CA MET A 7 26.35 -3.82 -7.80
C MET A 7 25.57 -4.86 -8.63
N GLU A 8 25.77 -6.16 -8.36
CA GLU A 8 25.09 -7.26 -9.04
C GLU A 8 23.57 -7.23 -8.80
N SER A 9 23.15 -7.02 -7.55
CA SER A 9 21.74 -6.84 -7.19
C SER A 9 21.06 -5.66 -7.91
N TRP A 10 21.78 -4.54 -8.09
CA TRP A 10 21.24 -3.37 -8.78
C TRP A 10 21.12 -3.59 -10.30
N MET A 11 22.08 -4.28 -10.92
CA MET A 11 22.02 -4.64 -12.33
C MET A 11 20.94 -5.68 -12.65
N GLU A 12 20.68 -6.61 -11.73
CA GLU A 12 19.65 -7.63 -11.91
C GLU A 12 18.22 -7.07 -11.75
N ASN A 13 18.04 -6.09 -10.86
CA ASN A 13 16.80 -5.32 -10.76
C ASN A 13 16.54 -4.40 -11.97
N GLN A 14 17.59 -3.91 -12.65
CA GLN A 14 17.46 -3.13 -13.89
C GLN A 14 16.96 -3.94 -15.10
N ARG A 15 17.04 -5.28 -15.04
CA ARG A 15 16.53 -6.18 -16.10
C ARG A 15 15.07 -6.59 -15.92
N ARG A 16 14.44 -6.21 -14.80
CA ARG A 16 13.06 -6.62 -14.47
C ARG A 16 12.12 -5.44 -14.66
N MET A 17 10.95 -5.69 -15.26
CA MET A 17 9.94 -4.66 -15.48
C MET A 17 9.11 -4.45 -14.22
N PRO A 18 9.14 -3.26 -13.58
CA PRO A 18 8.30 -3.00 -12.42
C PRO A 18 6.85 -2.73 -12.88
N LEU A 19 5.94 -3.60 -12.48
CA LEU A 19 4.50 -3.38 -12.69
C LEU A 19 3.92 -2.52 -11.57
N ARG A 20 3.11 -1.52 -11.92
CA ARG A 20 2.42 -0.65 -10.97
C ARG A 20 0.96 -0.55 -11.36
N PHE A 21 0.08 -0.79 -10.40
CA PHE A 21 -1.36 -0.66 -10.56
C PHE A 21 -1.80 0.52 -9.70
N VAL A 22 -2.50 1.48 -10.32
CA VAL A 22 -2.91 2.74 -9.69
C VAL A 22 -4.41 2.90 -9.89
N TRP A 23 -5.11 3.27 -8.84
CA TRP A 23 -6.54 3.56 -8.82
C TRP A 23 -6.79 4.90 -8.10
N GLY A 24 -8.00 5.45 -8.23
CA GLY A 24 -8.39 6.72 -7.61
C GLY A 24 -8.05 7.97 -8.42
N VAL A 25 -7.50 7.80 -9.62
CA VAL A 25 -7.17 8.90 -10.56
C VAL A 25 -7.59 8.51 -11.97
N VAL A 26 -7.99 9.49 -12.77
CA VAL A 26 -8.34 9.30 -14.18
C VAL A 26 -7.08 9.34 -15.04
N PRO A 27 -6.85 8.39 -15.97
CA PRO A 27 -5.68 8.38 -16.84
C PRO A 27 -5.86 9.33 -18.03
N GLU A 28 -6.04 10.63 -17.75
CA GLU A 28 -6.21 11.67 -18.75
C GLU A 28 -5.00 12.62 -18.74
N ASP A 29 -4.46 12.92 -19.92
CA ASP A 29 -3.49 14.00 -20.11
C ASP A 29 -4.22 15.24 -20.65
N ASN A 30 -4.43 16.23 -19.77
CA ASN A 30 -5.06 17.52 -20.08
C ASN A 30 -4.02 18.66 -20.18
N GLY A 31 -2.77 18.31 -20.50
CA GLY A 31 -1.68 19.25 -20.80
C GLY A 31 -1.69 19.79 -22.23
N ASP A 32 -0.62 20.50 -22.58
CA ASP A 32 -0.33 20.86 -23.98
C ASP A 32 0.70 19.90 -24.55
N TYR A 33 0.27 19.10 -25.53
CA TYR A 33 1.13 18.14 -26.22
C TYR A 33 2.29 18.77 -27.00
N MET A 34 2.23 20.07 -27.30
CA MET A 34 3.29 20.80 -28.02
C MET A 34 4.26 21.51 -27.09
N ASP A 35 3.97 21.57 -25.78
CA ASP A 35 4.83 22.22 -24.78
C ASP A 35 5.21 21.21 -23.68
N PRO A 36 6.47 20.73 -23.66
CA PRO A 36 6.91 19.70 -22.72
C PRO A 36 6.88 20.14 -21.24
N PHE A 37 6.72 21.44 -20.97
CA PHE A 37 6.59 21.99 -19.62
C PHE A 37 5.13 22.04 -19.14
N ARG A 38 4.14 21.89 -20.04
CA ARG A 38 2.70 21.93 -19.71
C ARG A 38 2.10 20.54 -19.63
N ARG A 39 2.34 19.84 -18.51
CA ARG A 39 1.96 18.43 -18.29
C ARG A 39 0.53 18.18 -17.75
N GLY A 40 -0.33 19.20 -17.73
CA GLY A 40 -1.69 19.07 -17.21
C GLY A 40 -1.80 19.06 -15.67
N LYS A 41 -2.96 18.59 -15.18
CA LYS A 41 -3.32 18.48 -13.76
C LYS A 41 -3.96 17.12 -13.49
N LEU A 42 -3.66 16.57 -12.32
CA LEU A 42 -4.24 15.33 -11.82
C LEU A 42 -5.76 15.47 -11.63
N VAL A 43 -6.52 14.51 -12.15
CA VAL A 43 -7.97 14.40 -11.96
C VAL A 43 -8.26 13.18 -11.09
N LEU A 44 -8.96 13.38 -9.98
CA LEU A 44 -9.39 12.28 -9.09
C LEU A 44 -10.60 11.57 -9.69
N ASP A 45 -10.64 10.25 -9.54
CA ASP A 45 -11.82 9.45 -9.89
C ASP A 45 -12.82 9.46 -8.73
N ASN A 46 -13.90 10.24 -8.86
CA ASN A 46 -14.94 10.35 -7.83
C ASN A 46 -15.78 9.08 -7.65
N SER A 47 -15.71 8.13 -8.59
CA SER A 47 -16.40 6.84 -8.48
C SER A 47 -15.59 5.81 -7.68
N PHE A 48 -14.31 6.09 -7.43
CA PHE A 48 -13.42 5.20 -6.70
C PHE A 48 -13.74 5.19 -5.20
N ASP A 49 -14.06 4.00 -4.67
CA ASP A 49 -14.34 3.80 -3.24
C ASP A 49 -13.61 2.59 -2.68
N LEU A 50 -12.41 2.82 -2.16
CA LEU A 50 -11.58 1.78 -1.53
C LEU A 50 -12.20 1.23 -0.23
N ALA A 51 -13.06 1.99 0.43
CA ALA A 51 -13.57 1.65 1.76
C ALA A 51 -14.80 0.73 1.73
N SER A 52 -15.38 0.46 0.56
CA SER A 52 -16.44 -0.53 0.42
C SER A 52 -15.95 -1.95 0.76
N LYS A 53 -16.83 -2.79 1.31
CA LYS A 53 -16.50 -4.18 1.64
C LYS A 53 -16.13 -5.00 0.39
N ASP A 54 -16.78 -4.71 -0.73
CA ASP A 54 -16.52 -5.36 -2.01
C ASP A 54 -15.12 -4.99 -2.52
N SER A 55 -14.73 -3.72 -2.45
CA SER A 55 -13.39 -3.27 -2.84
C SER A 55 -12.31 -3.84 -1.93
N GLN A 56 -12.55 -3.93 -0.62
CA GLN A 56 -11.62 -4.58 0.33
C GLN A 56 -11.37 -6.04 -0.04
N THR A 57 -12.45 -6.80 -0.26
CA THR A 57 -12.39 -8.22 -0.62
C THR A 57 -11.72 -8.42 -1.96
N TRP A 58 -12.12 -7.63 -2.96
CA TRP A 58 -11.54 -7.67 -4.30
C TRP A 58 -10.04 -7.38 -4.28
N LEU A 59 -9.58 -6.38 -3.51
CA LEU A 59 -8.17 -6.01 -3.44
C LEU A 59 -7.33 -7.11 -2.80
N LEU A 60 -7.85 -7.76 -1.75
CA LEU A 60 -7.19 -8.91 -1.13
C LEU A 60 -7.06 -10.07 -2.13
N SER A 61 -8.14 -10.41 -2.84
CA SER A 61 -8.12 -11.44 -3.88
C SER A 61 -7.20 -11.07 -5.04
N PHE A 62 -7.18 -9.81 -5.47
CA PHE A 62 -6.26 -9.32 -6.51
C PHE A 62 -4.80 -9.57 -6.13
N CYS A 63 -4.43 -9.27 -4.88
CA CYS A 63 -3.08 -9.51 -4.37
C CYS A 63 -2.70 -10.99 -4.34
N ILE A 64 -3.60 -11.85 -3.86
CA ILE A 64 -3.41 -13.30 -3.85
C ILE A 64 -3.26 -13.83 -5.29
N ASN A 65 -4.13 -13.40 -6.20
CA ASN A 65 -4.13 -13.84 -7.60
C ASN A 65 -2.89 -13.35 -8.37
N LEU A 66 -2.42 -12.13 -8.09
CA LEU A 66 -1.21 -11.57 -8.70
C LEU A 66 0.01 -12.39 -8.30
N LYS A 67 0.11 -12.81 -7.04
CA LYS A 67 1.21 -13.67 -6.55
C LYS A 67 1.26 -15.05 -7.19
N MET A 68 0.13 -15.53 -7.71
CA MET A 68 0.03 -16.82 -8.43
C MET A 68 0.40 -16.71 -9.91
N GLN A 69 0.63 -15.52 -10.45
CA GLN A 69 0.97 -15.36 -11.85
C GLN A 69 2.43 -15.77 -12.14
N PRO A 70 2.72 -16.38 -13.29
CA PRO A 70 4.06 -16.87 -13.63
C PRO A 70 5.10 -15.74 -13.78
N PHE A 71 4.66 -14.51 -14.02
CA PHE A 71 5.52 -13.33 -14.12
C PHE A 71 5.76 -12.65 -12.76
N TYR A 72 5.09 -13.09 -11.69
CA TYR A 72 5.23 -12.46 -10.39
C TYR A 72 6.59 -12.80 -9.78
N GLN A 73 7.38 -11.74 -9.56
CA GLN A 73 8.64 -11.84 -8.84
C GLN A 73 8.46 -11.24 -7.44
N PRO A 74 8.63 -12.04 -6.37
CA PRO A 74 8.58 -11.51 -5.01
C PRO A 74 9.63 -10.42 -4.82
N THR A 75 9.20 -9.28 -4.30
CA THR A 75 10.12 -8.26 -3.81
C THR A 75 10.48 -8.61 -2.38
N PHE A 76 11.77 -8.83 -2.11
CA PHE A 76 12.25 -9.14 -0.76
C PHE A 76 12.78 -7.89 -0.07
N GLY A 77 12.51 -7.77 1.22
CA GLY A 77 13.10 -6.79 2.12
C GLY A 77 12.13 -6.36 3.23
N PRO A 78 12.62 -5.55 4.18
CA PRO A 78 11.80 -5.15 5.33
C PRO A 78 10.65 -4.23 4.88
N LEU A 79 9.44 -4.56 5.34
CA LEU A 79 8.21 -3.75 5.19
C LEU A 79 7.89 -3.31 3.75
N VAL A 80 7.66 -4.29 2.87
CA VAL A 80 7.22 -4.05 1.48
C VAL A 80 5.78 -3.50 1.48
N ALA A 81 5.55 -2.29 0.99
CA ALA A 81 4.20 -1.69 0.93
C ALA A 81 3.35 -2.18 -0.26
N ASN A 82 3.86 -3.12 -1.05
CA ASN A 82 3.07 -3.80 -2.07
C ASN A 82 1.97 -4.62 -1.38
N CYS A 83 0.76 -4.63 -1.94
CA CYS A 83 -0.36 -5.36 -1.36
C CYS A 83 -0.67 -4.98 0.10
N PHE A 84 -0.68 -3.67 0.40
CA PHE A 84 -0.90 -3.12 1.74
C PHE A 84 -2.10 -3.70 2.51
N ILE A 85 -3.14 -4.19 1.80
CA ILE A 85 -4.34 -4.77 2.41
C ILE A 85 -3.99 -5.99 3.28
N GLU A 86 -3.00 -6.79 2.89
CA GLU A 86 -2.59 -7.98 3.64
C GLU A 86 -1.94 -7.64 4.99
N PRO A 87 -0.86 -6.85 5.07
CA PRO A 87 -0.30 -6.45 6.36
C PRO A 87 -1.28 -5.58 7.16
N PHE A 88 -2.19 -4.86 6.49
CA PHE A 88 -3.25 -4.13 7.19
C PHE A 88 -4.25 -5.06 7.88
N VAL A 89 -4.72 -6.12 7.21
CA VAL A 89 -5.59 -7.14 7.83
C VAL A 89 -4.87 -7.81 9.00
N ALA A 90 -3.60 -8.19 8.83
CA ALA A 90 -2.81 -8.75 9.93
C ALA A 90 -2.60 -7.77 11.09
N TRP A 91 -2.42 -6.47 10.79
CA TRP A 91 -2.31 -5.43 11.82
C TRP A 91 -3.61 -5.26 12.62
N MET A 92 -4.76 -5.43 11.98
CA MET A 92 -6.07 -5.42 12.64
C MET A 92 -6.30 -6.64 13.54
N GLU A 93 -5.60 -7.76 13.36
CA GLU A 93 -5.70 -8.94 14.24
C GLU A 93 -5.02 -8.74 15.62
N GLN A 94 -4.44 -7.56 15.87
CA GLN A 94 -3.82 -7.24 17.16
C GLN A 94 -4.85 -7.22 18.31
N LYS A 95 -4.38 -7.51 19.53
CA LYS A 95 -5.20 -7.41 20.74
C LYS A 95 -5.74 -5.99 20.96
N CYS A 96 -7.01 -5.91 21.35
CA CYS A 96 -7.68 -4.65 21.64
C CYS A 96 -7.12 -3.95 22.87
N MET A 97 -6.79 -4.70 23.92
CA MET A 97 -6.07 -4.17 25.06
C MET A 97 -4.58 -4.36 24.83
N ASP A 98 -3.84 -3.26 24.79
CA ASP A 98 -2.38 -3.30 24.77
C ASP A 98 -1.86 -3.82 26.13
N PRO A 99 -1.06 -4.90 26.17
CA PRO A 99 -0.55 -5.45 27.42
C PRO A 99 0.49 -4.57 28.11
N ILE A 100 1.03 -3.53 27.44
CA ILE A 100 2.11 -2.67 27.93
C ILE A 100 1.55 -1.38 28.54
N ASP A 101 0.74 -0.63 27.80
CA ASP A 101 0.22 0.67 28.23
C ASP A 101 -1.25 0.63 28.70
N HIS A 102 -1.91 -0.53 28.59
CA HIS A 102 -3.32 -0.75 28.95
C HIS A 102 -4.31 0.15 28.20
N LEU A 103 -3.91 0.70 27.04
CA LEU A 103 -4.79 1.49 26.19
C LEU A 103 -5.61 0.57 25.26
N THR A 104 -6.85 0.97 25.02
CA THR A 104 -7.70 0.32 24.02
C THR A 104 -7.31 0.76 22.61
N ARG A 105 -7.12 -0.21 21.71
CA ARG A 105 -6.89 0.00 20.28
C ARG A 105 -8.17 -0.01 19.47
N GLU A 106 -9.33 -0.16 20.11
CA GLU A 106 -10.63 -0.15 19.43
C GLU A 106 -10.83 1.13 18.61
N PRO A 107 -11.42 1.04 17.40
CA PRO A 107 -11.94 -0.16 16.75
C PRO A 107 -10.90 -0.95 15.92
N CYS A 108 -9.60 -0.63 16.03
CA CYS A 108 -8.52 -1.11 15.17
C CYS A 108 -7.79 -2.33 15.74
N CYS A 109 -8.56 -3.36 16.07
CA CYS A 109 -8.08 -4.57 16.74
C CYS A 109 -8.98 -5.76 16.41
N GLU A 110 -8.69 -6.92 17.01
CA GLU A 110 -9.36 -8.21 16.74
C GLU A 110 -10.88 -8.22 16.95
N SER A 111 -11.47 -7.17 17.54
CA SER A 111 -12.93 -7.01 17.66
C SER A 111 -13.61 -6.66 16.34
N ALA A 112 -12.88 -6.09 15.38
CA ALA A 112 -13.37 -5.83 14.03
C ALA A 112 -13.04 -7.02 13.12
N VAL A 113 -14.02 -7.50 12.35
CA VAL A 113 -13.86 -8.65 11.46
C VAL A 113 -13.87 -8.17 10.00
N PHE A 114 -12.93 -8.70 9.20
CA PHE A 114 -12.85 -8.42 7.78
C PHE A 114 -14.01 -9.06 6.99
N PRO A 115 -14.60 -8.39 5.98
CA PRO A 115 -14.32 -7.02 5.53
C PRO A 115 -14.95 -5.96 6.46
N TYR A 116 -14.17 -4.91 6.72
CA TYR A 116 -14.49 -3.92 7.75
C TYR A 116 -15.56 -2.92 7.30
N GLU A 117 -16.29 -2.36 8.26
CA GLU A 117 -17.18 -1.21 8.00
C GLU A 117 -16.37 0.00 7.50
N ARG A 118 -16.97 0.81 6.63
CA ARG A 118 -16.30 1.94 5.95
C ARG A 118 -15.57 2.88 6.92
N ASN A 119 -16.23 3.24 8.01
CA ASN A 119 -15.68 4.15 9.02
C ASN A 119 -14.49 3.50 9.76
N VAL A 120 -14.61 2.24 10.13
CA VAL A 120 -13.54 1.46 10.77
C VAL A 120 -12.35 1.33 9.82
N PHE A 121 -12.59 0.93 8.57
CA PHE A 121 -11.56 0.80 7.55
C PHE A 121 -10.79 2.12 7.36
N SER A 122 -11.50 3.23 7.13
CA SER A 122 -10.87 4.52 6.85
C SER A 122 -10.03 5.03 8.04
N LEU A 123 -10.58 4.92 9.26
CA LEU A 123 -9.88 5.33 10.48
C LEU A 123 -8.64 4.47 10.74
N CYS A 124 -8.82 3.15 10.70
CA CYS A 124 -7.78 2.20 11.05
C CYS A 124 -6.68 2.15 9.99
N LEU A 125 -7.01 2.30 8.71
CA LEU A 125 -6.01 2.39 7.65
C LEU A 125 -5.13 3.62 7.81
N ALA A 126 -5.70 4.78 8.19
CA ALA A 126 -4.92 5.98 8.50
C ALA A 126 -4.00 5.76 9.72
N LYS A 127 -4.51 5.15 10.80
CA LYS A 127 -3.71 4.80 11.98
C LYS A 127 -2.57 3.82 11.65
N ALA A 128 -2.87 2.78 10.87
CA ALA A 128 -1.87 1.80 10.43
C ALA A 128 -0.79 2.46 9.56
N ALA A 129 -1.16 3.37 8.66
CA ALA A 129 -0.21 4.12 7.86
C ALA A 129 0.71 5.00 8.74
N ILE A 130 0.16 5.71 9.73
CA ILE A 130 0.95 6.50 10.69
C ILE A 130 1.90 5.59 11.49
N SER A 131 1.41 4.44 11.98
CA SER A 131 2.22 3.45 12.68
C SER A 131 3.37 2.94 11.82
N LEU A 132 3.13 2.73 10.52
CA LEU A 132 4.16 2.35 9.58
C LEU A 132 5.19 3.47 9.42
N TYR A 133 4.78 4.72 9.16
CA TYR A 133 5.69 5.87 9.00
C TYR A 133 6.53 6.19 10.26
N ASN A 134 6.04 5.86 11.45
CA ASN A 134 6.79 6.00 12.70
C ASN A 134 7.90 4.95 12.86
N THR A 135 7.95 3.94 11.98
CA THR A 135 9.04 2.97 11.97
C THR A 135 10.30 3.63 11.39
N PRO A 136 11.49 3.42 11.99
CA PRO A 136 12.75 4.01 11.49
C PRO A 136 12.97 3.77 9.98
N SER A 137 13.35 4.83 9.26
CA SER A 137 13.47 4.82 7.79
C SER A 137 14.57 3.89 7.25
N ASN A 138 15.49 3.44 8.10
CA ASN A 138 16.45 2.38 7.77
C ASN A 138 15.82 0.98 7.71
N ILE A 139 14.57 0.82 8.17
CA ILE A 139 13.79 -0.42 8.17
C ILE A 139 12.70 -0.37 7.08
N ILE A 140 12.15 0.81 6.76
CA ILE A 140 11.15 0.95 5.69
C ILE A 140 11.86 1.17 4.36
N MET A 141 11.63 0.30 3.38
CA MET A 141 11.97 0.67 2.00
C MET A 141 11.12 1.87 1.57
N PRO A 142 11.69 2.99 1.10
CA PRO A 142 10.91 4.09 0.54
C PRO A 142 10.22 3.59 -0.74
N THR A 143 8.99 3.12 -0.60
CA THR A 143 8.19 2.65 -1.73
C THR A 143 7.13 3.69 -2.09
N ILE A 144 6.82 3.81 -3.38
CA ILE A 144 5.79 4.70 -3.90
C ILE A 144 4.38 4.09 -3.70
N ALA A 145 4.31 2.76 -3.54
CA ALA A 145 3.08 1.99 -3.41
C ALA A 145 2.39 2.18 -2.05
N GLY A 146 1.08 1.90 -2.02
CA GLY A 146 0.24 2.03 -0.82
C GLY A 146 -0.76 3.19 -0.91
N PRO A 147 -1.66 3.29 0.09
CA PRO A 147 -2.71 4.31 0.11
C PRO A 147 -2.12 5.71 0.20
N LYS A 148 -2.78 6.68 -0.45
CA LYS A 148 -2.48 8.11 -0.33
C LYS A 148 -3.64 8.79 0.36
N PHE A 149 -3.33 9.66 1.31
CA PHE A 149 -4.31 10.41 2.07
C PHE A 149 -4.22 11.87 1.63
N LEU A 150 -5.38 12.50 1.40
CA LEU A 150 -5.45 13.94 1.17
C LEU A 150 -5.26 14.63 2.53
N SER A 151 -4.28 15.54 2.61
CA SER A 151 -4.00 16.40 3.76
C SER A 151 -4.82 17.69 3.71
#